data_AF-A0A816VAT9-F1
#
_entry.id   AF-A0A816VAT9-F1
#
_cell.length_a   1.000
_cell.length_b   1.000
_cell.length_c   1.000
_cell.angle_alpha   90.00
_cell.angle_beta   90.00
_cell.angle_gamma   90.00
#
_symmetry.space_group_name_H-M   'P 1'
#
loop_
_entity.id
_entity.type
_entity.pdbx_description
1 polymer ?
#
loop_
_entity_poly.entity_id
_entity_poly.type
_entity_poly.pdbx_seq_one_letter_code
_entity_poly.pdbx_strand_id
1 'polypeptide(L)'
;MNEGYSFLQLLFVKYSDSEYLSEAWTPINETLKQFLQNSAENFKPTSYQTTYCQIYKTVCKGYKERLFDDLKNLVTEHCYSLKRQLDESMQKMIDDRSNTRMNLFFLQFTNLLHQYRRAIEAIVPLFHYLDIIYVKPKVRSSIEQELLLLYKTIIVESFLNHIFILLQHLINTSHRPSKETIDLLLHLISDITPESAIKQYDLFKRYCDGEVVFSEITSNDEDMITSAPRTASKRPVDDLPGEEDQPSAKRTTNMIKSLHTDN
;
A
#
# COMPACT_ATOMS: atom_id res chain seq x y z
N MET A 1 45.38 -8.51 -27.98
CA MET A 1 45.39 -9.13 -26.63
C MET A 1 46.03 -8.14 -25.68
N ASN A 2 45.24 -7.34 -24.97
CA ASN A 2 45.70 -6.54 -23.83
C ASN A 2 44.46 -6.11 -23.04
N GLU A 3 43.87 -7.04 -22.31
CA GLU A 3 42.89 -6.72 -21.28
C GLU A 3 43.36 -7.33 -19.97
N GLY A 4 44.35 -6.65 -19.39
CA GLY A 4 44.83 -6.87 -18.04
C GLY A 4 44.59 -5.63 -17.20
N TYR A 5 43.39 -5.04 -17.25
CA TYR A 5 43.01 -4.09 -16.22
C TYR A 5 42.84 -4.88 -14.92
N SER A 6 43.70 -4.60 -13.94
CA SER A 6 43.52 -5.13 -12.59
C SER A 6 42.12 -4.75 -12.11
N PHE A 7 41.38 -5.69 -11.51
CA PHE A 7 40.06 -5.44 -10.91
C PHE A 7 40.06 -4.21 -9.99
N LEU A 8 41.22 -3.90 -9.39
CA LEU A 8 41.45 -2.70 -8.60
C LEU A 8 41.47 -1.41 -9.43
N GLN A 9 42.04 -1.41 -10.64
CA GLN A 9 42.04 -0.22 -11.52
C GLN A 9 40.63 0.15 -12.01
N LEU A 10 39.75 -0.83 -12.22
CA LEU A 10 38.33 -0.61 -12.55
C LEU A 10 37.51 -0.02 -11.38
N LEU A 11 37.96 -0.21 -10.14
CA LEU A 11 37.35 0.39 -8.94
C LEU A 11 37.74 1.87 -8.75
N PHE A 12 38.84 2.33 -9.35
CA PHE A 12 39.31 3.72 -9.23
C PHE A 12 38.84 4.65 -10.35
N VAL A 13 38.26 4.12 -11.44
CA VAL A 13 37.61 4.94 -12.46
C VAL A 13 36.25 5.38 -11.92
N LYS A 14 36.17 6.66 -11.54
CA LYS A 14 34.89 7.30 -11.22
C LYS A 14 33.98 7.18 -12.44
N TYR A 15 32.72 6.85 -12.20
CA TYR A 15 31.69 7.03 -13.21
C TYR A 15 31.71 8.47 -13.72
N SER A 16 31.33 8.69 -14.97
CA SER A 16 30.72 9.96 -15.38
C SER A 16 29.33 10.09 -14.76
N ASP A 17 28.77 11.30 -14.72
CA ASP A 17 27.41 11.51 -14.18
C ASP A 17 26.34 10.69 -14.93
N SER A 18 26.55 10.46 -16.23
CA SER A 18 25.68 9.64 -17.06
C SER A 18 25.76 8.17 -16.69
N GLU A 19 26.98 7.63 -16.55
CA GLU A 19 27.21 6.22 -16.17
C GLU A 19 26.73 5.93 -14.75
N TYR A 20 26.86 6.89 -13.82
CA TYR A 20 26.27 6.74 -12.49
C TYR A 20 24.75 6.54 -12.61
N LEU A 21 24.06 7.36 -13.40
CA LEU A 21 22.61 7.26 -13.54
C LEU A 21 22.19 5.96 -14.22
N SER A 22 22.81 5.61 -15.35
CA SER A 22 22.40 4.46 -16.16
C SER A 22 22.88 3.12 -15.60
N GLU A 23 24.14 3.01 -15.20
CA GLU A 23 24.78 1.73 -14.87
C GLU A 23 24.75 1.42 -13.37
N ALA A 24 24.68 2.44 -12.51
CA ALA A 24 24.68 2.25 -11.07
C ALA A 24 23.33 2.50 -10.42
N TRP A 25 22.80 3.72 -10.54
CA TRP A 25 21.59 4.13 -9.84
C TRP A 25 20.34 3.47 -10.39
N THR A 26 20.15 3.39 -11.70
CA THR A 26 18.93 2.80 -12.28
C THR A 26 18.65 1.38 -11.79
N PRO A 27 19.60 0.42 -11.84
CA PRO A 27 19.37 -0.93 -11.32
C PRO A 27 19.10 -0.96 -9.80
N ILE A 28 19.80 -0.11 -9.03
CA ILE A 28 19.58 0.02 -7.58
C ILE A 28 18.15 0.53 -7.33
N ASN A 29 17.78 1.63 -7.96
CA ASN A 29 16.48 2.29 -7.82
C ASN A 29 15.32 1.34 -8.16
N GLU A 30 15.40 0.63 -9.28
CA GLU A 30 14.38 -0.35 -9.67
C GLU A 30 14.22 -1.44 -8.60
N THR A 31 15.33 -1.94 -8.07
CA THR A 31 15.29 -2.93 -6.99
C THR A 31 14.67 -2.35 -5.71
N LEU A 32 15.04 -1.14 -5.33
CA LEU A 32 14.51 -0.49 -4.13
C LEU A 32 13.02 -0.18 -4.24
N LYS A 33 12.55 0.22 -5.44
CA LYS A 33 11.12 0.36 -5.72
C LYS A 33 10.38 -0.95 -5.49
N GLN A 34 10.97 -2.09 -5.87
CA GLN A 34 10.37 -3.39 -5.60
C GLN A 34 10.27 -3.69 -4.09
N PHE A 35 11.31 -3.37 -3.30
CA PHE A 35 11.24 -3.52 -1.84
C PHE A 35 10.17 -2.64 -1.19
N LEU A 36 10.01 -1.41 -1.70
CA LEU A 36 9.01 -0.47 -1.19
C LEU A 36 7.58 -0.85 -1.61
N GLN A 37 7.40 -1.51 -2.76
CA GLN A 37 6.08 -1.86 -3.32
C GLN A 37 5.60 -3.27 -2.98
N ASN A 38 6.50 -4.24 -2.79
CA ASN A 38 6.17 -5.64 -2.56
C ASN A 38 6.90 -6.15 -1.32
N SER A 39 6.22 -7.00 -0.52
CA SER A 39 6.88 -7.69 0.59
C SER A 39 8.14 -8.38 0.07
N ALA A 40 9.27 -8.20 0.77
CA ALA A 40 10.58 -8.73 0.40
C ALA A 40 10.64 -10.27 0.23
N GLU A 41 9.53 -10.97 0.47
CA GLU A 41 9.34 -12.42 0.41
C GLU A 41 9.48 -13.00 -1.00
N ASN A 42 9.25 -12.20 -2.06
CA ASN A 42 9.35 -12.67 -3.45
C ASN A 42 10.73 -12.47 -4.08
N PHE A 43 11.71 -11.96 -3.34
CA PHE A 43 13.00 -11.56 -3.89
C PHE A 43 14.03 -12.70 -3.87
N LYS A 44 14.63 -13.00 -5.03
CA LYS A 44 15.62 -14.08 -5.15
C LYS A 44 16.97 -13.65 -4.56
N PRO A 45 17.67 -14.54 -3.83
CA PRO A 45 18.98 -14.23 -3.22
C PRO A 45 20.03 -13.64 -4.18
N THR A 46 20.06 -14.12 -5.44
CA THR A 46 20.98 -13.61 -6.47
C THR A 46 20.76 -12.13 -6.79
N SER A 47 19.51 -11.68 -6.72
CA SER A 47 19.17 -10.27 -6.95
C SER A 47 19.65 -9.40 -5.78
N TYR A 48 19.57 -9.91 -4.54
CA TYR A 48 20.04 -9.21 -3.33
C TYR A 48 21.54 -8.99 -3.32
N GLN A 49 22.29 -10.06 -3.61
CA GLN A 49 23.73 -9.99 -3.72
C GLN A 49 24.18 -9.02 -4.83
N THR A 50 23.48 -9.03 -5.97
CA THR A 50 23.80 -8.15 -7.10
C THR A 50 23.61 -6.68 -6.72
N THR A 51 22.48 -6.34 -6.10
CA THR A 51 22.20 -4.99 -5.64
C THR A 51 23.21 -4.53 -4.57
N TYR A 52 23.53 -5.40 -3.61
CA TYR A 52 24.57 -5.11 -2.60
C TYR A 52 25.94 -4.84 -3.25
N CYS A 53 26.37 -5.69 -4.19
CA CYS A 53 27.63 -5.51 -4.91
C CYS A 53 27.65 -4.19 -5.68
N GLN A 54 26.53 -3.82 -6.31
CA GLN A 54 26.43 -2.58 -7.06
C GLN A 54 26.50 -1.35 -6.15
N ILE A 55 25.82 -1.38 -5.00
CA ILE A 55 25.91 -0.35 -3.96
C ILE A 55 27.37 -0.22 -3.48
N TYR A 56 28.00 -1.33 -3.10
CA TYR A 56 29.40 -1.33 -2.64
C TYR A 56 30.35 -0.71 -3.67
N LYS A 57 30.24 -1.11 -4.94
CA LYS A 57 31.04 -0.55 -6.05
C LYS A 57 30.81 0.96 -6.20
N THR A 58 29.56 1.39 -6.17
CA THR A 58 29.17 2.81 -6.31
C THR A 58 29.78 3.65 -5.19
N VAL A 59 29.72 3.14 -3.97
CA VAL A 59 30.31 3.76 -2.79
C VAL A 59 31.85 3.84 -2.91
N CYS A 60 32.51 2.75 -3.32
CA CYS A 60 33.97 2.73 -3.52
C CYS A 60 34.44 3.71 -4.61
N LYS A 61 33.63 3.95 -5.64
CA LYS A 61 33.88 4.95 -6.69
C LYS A 61 33.66 6.41 -6.23
N GLY A 62 33.32 6.63 -4.96
CA GLY A 62 33.23 7.96 -4.35
C GLY A 62 31.84 8.61 -4.41
N TYR A 63 30.81 7.89 -4.86
CA TYR A 63 29.44 8.39 -5.01
C TYR A 63 28.60 8.31 -3.72
N LYS A 64 29.24 8.19 -2.55
CA LYS A 64 28.56 7.99 -1.26
C LYS A 64 27.51 9.05 -0.92
N GLU A 65 27.79 10.33 -1.18
CA GLU A 65 26.88 11.42 -0.83
C GLU A 65 25.67 11.42 -1.74
N ARG A 66 25.92 11.40 -3.05
CA ARG A 66 24.87 11.34 -4.07
C ARG A 66 23.99 10.11 -3.92
N LEU A 67 24.57 8.93 -3.65
CA LEU A 67 23.82 7.70 -3.44
C LEU A 67 22.91 7.78 -2.22
N PHE A 68 23.36 8.44 -1.15
CA PHE A 68 22.53 8.67 0.03
C PHE A 68 21.39 9.65 -0.25
N ASP A 69 21.66 10.74 -0.96
CA ASP A 69 20.63 11.72 -1.34
C ASP A 69 19.60 11.11 -2.28
N ASP A 70 20.04 10.31 -3.26
CA ASP A 70 19.17 9.60 -4.20
C ASP A 70 18.29 8.56 -3.47
N LEU A 71 18.84 7.84 -2.49
CA LEU A 71 18.07 6.95 -1.62
C LEU A 71 16.99 7.72 -0.84
N LYS A 72 17.35 8.85 -0.23
CA LYS A 72 16.39 9.68 0.51
C LYS A 72 15.31 10.23 -0.41
N ASN A 73 15.67 10.70 -1.61
CA ASN A 73 14.72 11.21 -2.59
C ASN A 73 13.75 10.12 -3.04
N LEU A 74 14.26 8.92 -3.36
CA LEU A 74 13.42 7.78 -3.73
C LEU A 74 12.38 7.43 -2.64
N VAL A 75 12.84 7.34 -1.39
CA VAL A 75 11.96 7.02 -0.26
C VAL A 75 10.97 8.16 0.00
N THR A 76 11.40 9.41 -0.15
CA THR A 76 10.55 10.60 -0.03
C THR A 76 9.44 10.60 -1.07
N GLU A 77 9.76 10.36 -2.35
CA GLU A 77 8.78 10.25 -3.44
C GLU A 77 7.77 9.13 -3.18
N HIS A 78 8.26 7.97 -2.71
CA HIS A 78 7.40 6.86 -2.33
C HIS A 78 6.45 7.25 -1.18
N CYS A 79 6.96 7.91 -0.14
CA CYS A 79 6.13 8.37 0.99
C CYS A 79 5.05 9.37 0.53
N TYR A 80 5.37 10.31 -0.37
CA TYR A 80 4.38 11.23 -0.93
C TYR A 80 3.32 10.53 -1.78
N SER A 81 3.71 9.50 -2.54
CA SER A 81 2.75 8.67 -3.29
C SER A 81 1.78 7.94 -2.34
N LEU A 82 2.30 7.33 -1.27
CA LEU A 82 1.47 6.69 -0.26
C LEU A 82 0.56 7.68 0.48
N LYS A 83 1.09 8.86 0.83
CA LYS A 83 0.32 9.94 1.46
C LYS A 83 -0.89 10.31 0.60
N ARG A 84 -0.69 10.51 -0.71
CA ARG A 84 -1.79 10.82 -1.66
C ARG A 84 -2.85 9.71 -1.69
N GLN A 85 -2.44 8.45 -1.72
CA GLN A 85 -3.37 7.32 -1.70
C GLN A 85 -4.20 7.28 -0.40
N LEU A 86 -3.57 7.60 0.74
CA LEU A 86 -4.24 7.70 2.03
C LEU A 86 -5.18 8.90 2.11
N ASP A 87 -4.79 10.06 1.58
CA ASP A 87 -5.64 11.25 1.50
C ASP A 87 -6.90 10.97 0.66
N GLU A 88 -6.75 10.30 -0.49
CA GLU A 88 -7.89 9.87 -1.32
C GLU A 88 -8.79 8.86 -0.62
N SER A 89 -8.21 7.92 0.13
CA SER A 89 -8.94 6.95 0.95
C SER A 89 -9.74 7.64 2.06
N MET A 90 -9.12 8.62 2.73
CA MET A 90 -9.74 9.42 3.77
C MET A 90 -10.88 10.29 3.22
N GLN A 91 -10.71 10.92 2.05
CA GLN A 91 -11.78 11.71 1.44
C GLN A 91 -13.01 10.85 1.12
N LYS A 92 -12.80 9.63 0.61
CA LYS A 92 -13.88 8.65 0.35
C LYS A 92 -14.57 8.17 1.64
N MET A 93 -13.89 8.23 2.78
CA MET A 93 -14.46 7.87 4.09
C MET A 93 -15.51 8.89 4.56
N ILE A 94 -15.26 10.19 4.37
CA ILE A 94 -16.15 11.26 4.85
C ILE A 94 -17.56 11.12 4.27
N ASP A 95 -17.69 10.52 3.08
CA ASP A 95 -18.98 10.31 2.40
C ASP A 95 -19.76 9.06 2.86
N ASP A 96 -19.18 8.21 3.72
CA ASP A 96 -19.79 6.94 4.16
C ASP A 96 -20.44 7.04 5.54
N ARG A 97 -21.76 6.75 5.60
CA ARG A 97 -22.54 6.73 6.84
C ARG A 97 -22.43 5.41 7.64
N SER A 98 -21.82 4.37 7.07
CA SER A 98 -21.87 3.00 7.62
C SER A 98 -20.67 2.60 8.48
N ASN A 99 -19.70 3.49 8.73
CA ASN A 99 -18.41 3.21 9.38
C ASN A 99 -17.54 2.13 8.68
N THR A 100 -18.02 1.49 7.61
CA THR A 100 -17.31 0.43 6.87
C THR A 100 -16.02 0.97 6.23
N ARG A 101 -16.08 2.13 5.59
CA ARG A 101 -14.89 2.74 4.97
C ARG A 101 -13.85 3.21 5.99
N MET A 102 -14.28 3.51 7.22
CA MET A 102 -13.36 3.85 8.30
C MET A 102 -12.52 2.62 8.71
N ASN A 103 -13.14 1.45 8.85
CA ASN A 103 -12.43 0.20 9.12
C ASN A 103 -11.43 -0.15 8.01
N LEU A 104 -11.84 0.02 6.74
CA LEU A 104 -10.95 -0.20 5.59
C LEU A 104 -9.76 0.75 5.59
N PHE A 105 -9.95 2.02 5.95
CA PHE A 105 -8.86 2.98 6.10
C PHE A 105 -7.87 2.56 7.19
N PHE A 106 -8.36 2.15 8.36
CA PHE A 106 -7.48 1.68 9.45
C PHE A 106 -6.67 0.46 9.04
N LEU A 107 -7.30 -0.50 8.37
CA LEU A 107 -6.61 -1.68 7.85
C LEU A 107 -5.56 -1.29 6.79
N GLN A 108 -5.91 -0.42 5.85
CA GLN A 108 -5.00 0.08 4.82
C GLN A 108 -3.81 0.80 5.45
N PHE A 109 -4.04 1.72 6.39
CA PHE A 109 -2.99 2.46 7.06
C PHE A 109 -2.05 1.53 7.85
N THR A 110 -2.62 0.59 8.61
CA THR A 110 -1.84 -0.39 9.40
C THR A 110 -0.99 -1.29 8.49
N ASN A 111 -1.56 -1.77 7.38
CA ASN A 111 -0.83 -2.56 6.40
C ASN A 111 0.31 -1.76 5.76
N LEU A 112 0.10 -0.48 5.47
CA LEU A 112 1.16 0.39 4.94
C LEU A 112 2.29 0.63 5.95
N LEU A 113 1.97 0.83 7.24
CA LEU A 113 2.99 0.93 8.30
C LEU A 113 3.85 -0.34 8.36
N HIS A 114 3.20 -1.51 8.36
CA HIS A 114 3.88 -2.80 8.36
C HIS A 114 4.73 -3.03 7.13
N GLN A 115 4.17 -2.77 5.94
CA GLN A 115 4.87 -2.95 4.68
C GLN A 115 6.12 -2.08 4.62
N TYR A 116 6.00 -0.82 5.03
CA TYR A 116 7.13 0.09 5.06
C TYR A 116 8.21 -0.39 6.04
N ARG A 117 7.82 -0.81 7.25
CA ARG A 117 8.78 -1.34 8.22
C ARG A 117 9.56 -2.54 7.68
N ARG A 118 8.88 -3.50 7.06
CA ARG A 118 9.52 -4.68 6.43
C ARG A 118 10.42 -4.28 5.25
N ALA A 119 10.03 -3.26 4.47
CA ALA A 119 10.87 -2.75 3.39
C ALA A 119 12.18 -2.15 3.93
N ILE A 120 12.13 -1.39 5.03
CA ILE A 120 13.34 -0.83 5.66
C ILE A 120 14.25 -1.94 6.19
N GLU A 121 13.70 -2.97 6.82
CA GLU A 121 14.48 -4.13 7.29
C GLU A 121 15.23 -4.84 6.15
N ALA A 122 14.66 -4.86 4.94
CA ALA A 122 15.30 -5.43 3.76
C ALA A 122 16.35 -4.49 3.13
N ILE A 123 16.09 -3.17 3.13
CA ILE A 123 16.94 -2.14 2.50
C ILE A 123 18.18 -1.82 3.35
N VAL A 124 18.04 -1.74 4.68
CA VAL A 124 19.13 -1.33 5.57
C VAL A 124 20.41 -2.17 5.40
N PRO A 125 20.36 -3.52 5.35
CA PRO A 125 21.57 -4.31 5.17
C PRO A 125 22.23 -4.13 3.79
N LEU A 126 21.45 -3.81 2.73
CA LEU A 126 22.00 -3.51 1.41
C LEU A 126 22.92 -2.28 1.43
N PHE A 127 22.60 -1.32 2.28
CA PHE A 127 23.36 -0.08 2.43
C PHE A 127 24.29 -0.07 3.64
N HIS A 128 24.50 -1.21 4.30
CA HIS A 128 25.34 -1.28 5.50
C HIS A 128 26.74 -0.66 5.30
N TYR A 129 27.34 -0.89 4.13
CA TYR A 129 28.64 -0.31 3.83
C TYR A 129 28.59 1.23 3.73
N LEU A 130 27.56 1.79 3.06
CA LEU A 130 27.34 3.23 2.99
C LEU A 130 27.10 3.82 4.39
N ASP A 131 26.33 3.11 5.22
CA ASP A 131 26.02 3.52 6.59
C ASP A 131 27.28 3.70 7.44
N ILE A 132 28.20 2.73 7.39
CA ILE A 132 29.46 2.77 8.14
C ILE A 132 30.38 3.89 7.65
N ILE A 133 30.56 4.04 6.34
CA ILE A 133 31.61 4.92 5.82
C ILE A 133 31.16 6.38 5.63
N TYR A 134 29.85 6.64 5.58
CA TYR A 134 29.31 7.95 5.25
C TYR A 134 28.28 8.44 6.27
N VAL A 135 27.20 7.67 6.48
CA VAL A 135 26.05 8.16 7.25
C VAL A 135 26.40 8.31 8.73
N LYS A 136 26.95 7.28 9.36
CA LYS A 136 27.38 7.34 10.77
C LYS A 136 28.44 8.42 11.03
N PRO A 137 29.52 8.53 10.24
CA PRO A 137 30.55 9.54 10.51
C PRO A 137 30.14 10.97 10.16
N LYS A 138 29.44 11.18 9.03
CA LYS A 138 29.14 12.53 8.50
C LYS A 138 27.77 13.04 8.93
N VAL A 139 26.74 12.22 8.80
CA VAL A 139 25.34 12.59 9.15
C VAL A 139 25.09 12.41 10.65
N ARG A 140 25.88 11.56 11.33
CA ARG A 140 25.71 11.22 12.76
C ARG A 140 24.36 10.56 13.06
N SER A 141 23.91 9.74 12.13
CA SER A 141 22.65 9.00 12.17
C SER A 141 22.88 7.58 11.62
N SER A 142 21.83 6.79 11.47
CA SER A 142 21.85 5.57 10.67
C SER A 142 20.90 5.67 9.49
N ILE A 143 21.15 4.87 8.44
CA ILE A 143 20.22 4.77 7.31
C ILE A 143 18.82 4.39 7.79
N GLU A 144 18.71 3.44 8.71
CA GLU A 144 17.43 3.04 9.31
C GLU A 144 16.70 4.25 9.94
N GLN A 145 17.41 5.03 10.76
CA GLN A 145 16.84 6.20 11.43
C GLN A 145 16.39 7.27 10.44
N GLU A 146 17.21 7.56 9.42
CA GLU A 146 16.89 8.56 8.39
C GLU A 146 15.66 8.17 7.58
N LEU A 147 15.54 6.89 7.21
CA LEU A 147 14.39 6.42 6.44
C LEU A 147 13.12 6.37 7.30
N LEU A 148 13.21 5.86 8.54
CA LEU A 148 12.08 5.90 9.48
C LEU A 148 11.63 7.33 9.78
N LEU A 149 12.56 8.28 9.89
CA LEU A 149 12.25 9.70 10.12
C LEU A 149 11.48 10.31 8.94
N LEU A 150 11.87 10.01 7.70
CA LEU A 150 11.14 10.46 6.51
C LEU A 150 9.69 9.98 6.56
N TYR A 151 9.48 8.70 6.86
CA TYR A 151 8.15 8.11 6.93
C TYR A 151 7.31 8.67 8.08
N LYS A 152 7.91 8.82 9.26
CA LYS A 152 7.29 9.48 10.41
C LYS A 152 6.79 10.87 10.03
N THR A 153 7.66 11.70 9.46
CA THR A 153 7.38 13.11 9.17
C THR A 153 6.33 13.29 8.06
N ILE A 154 6.43 12.50 6.98
CA ILE A 154 5.57 12.68 5.80
C ILE A 154 4.19 12.04 5.99
N ILE A 155 4.14 10.86 6.60
CA ILE A 155 2.93 10.04 6.71
C ILE A 155 2.40 10.07 8.14
N VAL A 156 3.12 9.51 9.10
CA VAL A 156 2.58 9.25 10.45
C VAL A 156 2.09 10.55 11.10
N GLU A 157 2.93 11.58 11.18
CA GLU A 157 2.56 12.87 11.79
C GLU A 157 1.39 13.57 11.08
N SER A 158 1.24 13.37 9.77
CA SER A 158 0.15 13.95 9.00
C SER A 158 -1.20 13.30 9.29
N PHE A 159 -1.21 12.00 9.59
CA PHE A 159 -2.44 11.24 9.81
C PHE A 159 -2.75 10.98 11.29
N LEU A 160 -1.79 11.18 12.19
CA LEU A 160 -1.94 10.89 13.63
C LEU A 160 -3.17 11.56 14.23
N ASN A 161 -3.34 12.88 14.04
CA ASN A 161 -4.49 13.59 14.59
C ASN A 161 -5.83 13.04 14.07
N HIS A 162 -5.88 12.72 12.78
CA HIS A 162 -7.07 12.13 12.15
C HIS A 162 -7.37 10.74 12.73
N ILE A 163 -6.36 9.89 12.84
CA ILE A 163 -6.45 8.55 13.43
C ILE A 163 -6.99 8.63 14.86
N PHE A 164 -6.50 9.56 15.67
CA PHE A 164 -6.93 9.71 17.05
C PHE A 164 -8.39 10.19 17.17
N ILE A 165 -8.80 11.15 16.33
CA ILE A 165 -10.20 11.59 16.27
C ILE A 165 -11.11 10.43 15.85
N LEU A 166 -10.71 9.66 14.84
CA LEU A 166 -11.46 8.50 14.35
C LEU A 166 -11.56 7.40 15.41
N LEU A 167 -10.47 7.08 16.11
CA LEU A 167 -10.46 6.12 17.22
C LEU A 167 -11.41 6.56 18.34
N GLN A 168 -11.41 7.85 18.71
CA GLN A 168 -12.34 8.37 19.71
C GLN A 168 -13.80 8.25 19.25
N HIS A 169 -14.09 8.48 17.97
CA HIS A 169 -15.43 8.30 17.41
C HIS A 169 -15.88 6.83 17.45
N LEU A 170 -14.98 5.90 17.15
CA LEU A 170 -15.25 4.46 17.17
C LEU A 170 -15.44 3.90 18.57
N ILE A 171 -14.69 4.38 19.56
CA ILE A 171 -14.90 3.98 20.96
C ILE A 171 -16.32 4.31 21.42
N ASN A 172 -16.85 5.46 20.97
CA ASN A 172 -18.18 5.96 21.30
C ASN A 172 -19.31 5.39 20.43
N THR A 173 -19.01 4.55 19.43
CA THR A 173 -20.01 3.97 18.52
C THR A 173 -20.02 2.44 18.58
N SER A 174 -21.17 1.83 18.24
CA SER A 174 -21.42 0.38 18.36
C SER A 174 -20.67 -0.48 17.33
N HIS A 175 -20.18 0.10 16.24
CA HIS A 175 -19.52 -0.62 15.15
C HIS A 175 -18.01 -0.38 15.22
N ARG A 176 -17.28 -1.31 15.84
CA ARG A 176 -15.85 -1.17 16.14
C ARG A 176 -14.99 -1.98 15.14
N PRO A 177 -13.79 -1.50 14.76
CA PRO A 177 -12.80 -2.32 14.07
C PRO A 177 -12.37 -3.50 14.94
N SER A 178 -11.79 -4.54 14.33
CA SER A 178 -11.19 -5.66 15.09
C SER A 178 -10.17 -5.13 16.10
N LYS A 179 -10.23 -5.67 17.32
CA LYS A 179 -9.30 -5.33 18.41
C LYS A 179 -7.85 -5.49 17.98
N GLU A 180 -7.58 -6.55 17.23
CA GLU A 180 -6.26 -6.90 16.72
C GLU A 180 -5.69 -5.81 15.80
N THR A 181 -6.50 -5.23 14.92
CA THR A 181 -6.06 -4.18 13.99
C THR A 181 -5.67 -2.90 14.75
N ILE A 182 -6.44 -2.53 15.77
CA ILE A 182 -6.16 -1.32 16.54
C ILE A 182 -4.95 -1.55 17.46
N ASP A 183 -4.86 -2.70 18.15
CA ASP A 183 -3.68 -3.04 18.96
C ASP A 183 -2.40 -3.00 18.13
N LEU A 184 -2.45 -3.57 16.93
CA LEU A 184 -1.34 -3.55 15.98
C LEU A 184 -0.99 -2.13 15.52
N LEU A 185 -2.00 -1.32 15.16
CA LEU A 185 -1.83 0.08 14.80
C LEU A 185 -1.17 0.89 15.92
N LEU A 186 -1.66 0.74 17.15
CA LEU A 186 -1.16 1.45 18.33
C LEU A 186 0.27 1.02 18.65
N HIS A 187 0.59 -0.26 18.52
CA HIS A 187 1.96 -0.77 18.68
C HIS A 187 2.90 -0.17 17.63
N LEU A 188 2.52 -0.17 16.34
CA LEU A 188 3.33 0.40 15.26
C LEU A 188 3.51 1.92 15.41
N ILE A 189 2.45 2.64 15.80
CA ILE A 189 2.53 4.08 16.07
C ILE A 189 3.47 4.35 17.25
N SER A 190 3.40 3.56 18.32
CA SER A 190 4.26 3.73 19.48
C SER A 190 5.72 3.46 19.15
N ASP A 191 5.98 2.47 18.30
CA ASP A 191 7.32 2.11 17.86
C ASP A 191 7.94 3.18 16.94
N ILE A 192 7.15 3.76 16.02
CA ILE A 192 7.62 4.81 15.11
C ILE A 192 7.65 6.19 15.79
N THR A 193 6.69 6.49 16.65
CA THR A 193 6.53 7.80 17.30
C THR A 193 6.18 7.64 18.78
N PRO A 194 7.16 7.30 19.64
CA PRO A 194 6.92 7.12 21.07
C PRO A 194 6.40 8.39 21.76
N GLU A 195 6.79 9.58 21.27
CA GLU A 195 6.32 10.87 21.77
C GLU A 195 4.79 11.07 21.64
N SER A 196 4.19 10.51 20.58
CA SER A 196 2.75 10.63 20.32
C SER A 196 1.94 9.68 21.20
N ALA A 197 2.49 8.51 21.53
CA ALA A 197 1.89 7.58 22.49
C ALA A 197 1.81 8.20 23.90
N ILE A 198 2.80 8.99 24.30
CA ILE A 198 2.80 9.71 25.58
C ILE A 198 1.71 10.78 25.61
N LYS A 199 1.56 11.56 24.52
CA LYS A 199 0.55 12.63 24.43
C LYS A 199 -0.88 12.12 24.52
N GLN A 200 -1.12 10.88 24.11
CA GLN A 200 -2.45 10.27 24.10
C GLN A 200 -2.56 9.05 25.02
N TYR A 201 -1.68 8.97 26.03
CA TYR A 201 -1.58 7.83 26.93
C TYR A 201 -2.94 7.41 27.53
N ASP A 202 -3.81 8.36 27.87
CA ASP A 202 -5.15 8.06 28.41
C ASP A 202 -6.08 7.35 27.39
N LEU A 203 -5.96 7.69 26.10
CA LEU A 203 -6.69 7.05 25.00
C LEU A 203 -6.17 5.64 24.74
N PHE A 204 -4.84 5.46 24.76
CA PHE A 204 -4.19 4.15 24.68
C PHE A 204 -4.56 3.26 25.87
N LYS A 205 -4.52 3.79 27.09
CA LYS A 205 -4.85 3.06 28.31
C LYS A 205 -6.31 2.62 28.35
N ARG A 206 -7.26 3.49 27.97
CA ARG A 206 -8.69 3.12 27.85
C ARG A 206 -8.95 2.01 26.84
N TYR A 207 -8.10 1.92 25.82
CA TYR A 207 -8.18 0.86 24.82
C TYR A 207 -7.58 -0.46 25.35
N CYS A 208 -6.38 -0.41 25.94
CA CYS A 208 -5.66 -1.58 26.44
C CYS A 208 -6.28 -2.21 27.69
N ASP A 209 -6.83 -1.40 28.62
CA ASP A 209 -7.38 -1.88 29.90
C ASP A 209 -8.78 -2.54 29.75
N GLY A 210 -9.33 -2.62 28.54
CA GLY A 210 -10.52 -3.43 28.28
C GLY A 210 -11.81 -2.95 28.94
N GLU A 211 -11.89 -1.70 29.41
CA GLU A 211 -13.18 -1.07 29.81
C GLU A 211 -14.17 -0.99 28.63
N VAL A 212 -13.69 -1.30 27.43
CA VAL A 212 -14.43 -1.42 26.18
C VAL A 212 -14.68 -2.91 25.92
N VAL A 213 -15.81 -3.44 26.40
CA VAL A 213 -16.23 -4.83 26.12
C VAL A 213 -16.33 -5.03 24.61
N PHE A 214 -15.54 -5.97 24.07
CA PHE A 214 -15.62 -6.44 22.69
C PHE A 214 -16.57 -7.62 22.67
N SER A 215 -17.76 -7.48 22.09
CA SER A 215 -18.55 -8.65 21.73
C SER A 215 -17.86 -9.30 20.53
N GLU A 216 -17.34 -10.51 20.74
CA GLU A 216 -16.96 -11.40 19.65
C GLU A 216 -18.10 -11.44 18.64
N ILE A 217 -17.80 -11.16 17.37
CA ILE A 217 -18.69 -11.59 16.30
C ILE A 217 -18.55 -13.11 16.28
N THR A 218 -19.40 -13.78 17.05
CA THR A 218 -19.57 -15.22 16.95
C THR A 218 -20.13 -15.51 15.56
N SER A 219 -19.25 -15.98 14.68
CA SER A 219 -19.43 -16.86 13.52
C SER A 219 -20.86 -17.38 13.18
N ASN A 220 -21.87 -16.52 13.00
CA ASN A 220 -23.21 -16.95 12.59
C ASN A 220 -23.85 -16.11 11.47
N ASP A 221 -23.13 -15.14 10.90
CA ASP A 221 -23.66 -14.32 9.78
C ASP A 221 -23.09 -14.72 8.40
N GLU A 222 -22.62 -15.97 8.23
CA GLU A 222 -22.33 -16.54 6.90
C GLU A 222 -23.57 -17.17 6.22
N ASP A 223 -24.70 -17.33 6.92
CA ASP A 223 -25.88 -18.04 6.39
C ASP A 223 -27.06 -17.13 6.00
N MET A 224 -26.80 -15.95 5.42
CA MET A 224 -27.86 -15.14 4.79
C MET A 224 -27.57 -14.65 3.36
N ILE A 225 -26.66 -15.33 2.65
CA ILE A 225 -26.51 -15.19 1.19
C ILE A 225 -26.34 -16.56 0.52
N THR A 226 -27.27 -17.51 0.77
CA THR A 226 -27.53 -18.63 -0.18
C THR A 226 -28.79 -19.40 0.19
N SER A 227 -29.94 -18.94 -0.31
CA SER A 227 -31.15 -19.78 -0.49
C SER A 227 -32.01 -19.08 -1.55
N ALA A 228 -32.44 -19.64 -2.67
CA ALA A 228 -32.42 -20.98 -3.28
C ALA A 228 -33.00 -20.80 -4.72
N PRO A 229 -33.31 -21.85 -5.50
CA PRO A 229 -32.59 -23.09 -5.80
C PRO A 229 -32.34 -23.26 -7.32
N ARG A 230 -31.24 -23.91 -7.69
CA ARG A 230 -31.12 -24.64 -8.97
C ARG A 230 -31.45 -26.10 -8.71
N THR A 231 -32.60 -26.56 -9.22
CA THR A 231 -32.87 -27.98 -9.45
C THR A 231 -32.93 -28.22 -10.95
N ALA A 232 -31.98 -29.00 -11.46
CA ALA A 232 -32.03 -29.56 -12.80
C ALA A 232 -32.61 -30.98 -12.73
N SER A 233 -33.48 -31.37 -13.68
CA SER A 233 -33.38 -32.65 -14.41
C SER A 233 -34.68 -33.04 -15.17
N LYS A 234 -34.50 -33.30 -16.48
CA LYS A 234 -35.21 -34.23 -17.42
C LYS A 234 -36.55 -33.83 -18.08
N ARG A 235 -36.56 -33.94 -19.42
CA ARG A 235 -37.68 -33.96 -20.40
C ARG A 235 -38.34 -35.38 -20.44
N PRO A 236 -39.29 -35.79 -21.35
CA PRO A 236 -39.98 -35.10 -22.48
C PRO A 236 -41.48 -35.53 -22.77
N VAL A 237 -42.07 -34.97 -23.85
CA VAL A 237 -43.13 -35.50 -24.79
C VAL A 237 -44.65 -35.30 -24.52
N ASP A 238 -45.32 -34.76 -25.56
CA ASP A 238 -46.71 -34.79 -26.08
C ASP A 238 -47.96 -34.47 -25.23
N ASP A 239 -48.74 -33.45 -25.66
CA ASP A 239 -50.04 -33.61 -26.35
C ASP A 239 -50.83 -32.27 -26.45
N LEU A 240 -51.28 -31.94 -27.66
CA LEU A 240 -52.41 -31.04 -28.01
C LEU A 240 -53.76 -31.82 -27.78
N PRO A 241 -55.00 -31.25 -27.81
CA PRO A 241 -55.49 -30.12 -28.63
C PRO A 241 -56.65 -29.25 -28.03
N GLY A 242 -57.22 -28.35 -28.85
CA GLY A 242 -58.59 -27.78 -28.78
C GLY A 242 -58.65 -26.26 -28.49
N GLU A 243 -58.91 -25.38 -29.47
CA GLU A 243 -60.24 -24.84 -29.90
C GLU A 243 -60.95 -24.05 -28.76
N GLU A 244 -61.49 -22.84 -28.90
CA GLU A 244 -62.08 -22.13 -30.04
C GLU A 244 -62.31 -20.64 -29.66
N ASP A 245 -62.65 -19.86 -30.69
CA ASP A 245 -63.43 -18.61 -30.71
C ASP A 245 -62.81 -17.19 -30.72
N GLN A 246 -63.00 -16.60 -31.91
CA GLN A 246 -62.94 -15.21 -32.38
C GLN A 246 -64.34 -14.54 -32.16
N PRO A 247 -64.72 -13.37 -32.75
CA PRO A 247 -63.97 -12.27 -33.38
C PRO A 247 -64.50 -10.86 -32.95
N SER A 248 -63.90 -9.79 -33.51
CA SER A 248 -64.54 -8.55 -34.08
C SER A 248 -63.74 -7.28 -33.72
N ALA A 249 -63.55 -6.22 -34.51
CA ALA A 249 -63.42 -5.91 -35.94
C ALA A 249 -63.35 -4.35 -36.03
N LYS A 250 -62.73 -3.82 -37.10
CA LYS A 250 -62.74 -2.42 -37.63
C LYS A 250 -61.67 -1.47 -37.03
N ARG A 251 -60.96 -0.61 -37.77
CA ARG A 251 -61.07 -0.12 -39.16
C ARG A 251 -59.75 0.60 -39.59
N THR A 252 -59.17 0.15 -40.70
CA THR A 252 -58.59 0.86 -41.87
C THR A 252 -58.15 2.36 -41.80
N THR A 253 -56.92 2.67 -42.27
CA THR A 253 -56.60 3.37 -43.57
C THR A 253 -55.41 4.37 -43.53
N ASN A 254 -54.29 3.96 -44.16
CA ASN A 254 -53.41 4.58 -45.18
C ASN A 254 -52.64 5.93 -45.08
N MET A 255 -51.48 5.85 -45.78
CA MET A 255 -50.65 6.84 -46.55
C MET A 255 -49.49 7.48 -45.77
N ILE A 256 -48.19 7.18 -46.00
CA ILE A 256 -47.30 7.25 -47.20
C ILE A 256 -47.21 8.66 -47.82
N LYS A 257 -46.10 9.40 -47.62
CA LYS A 257 -45.01 9.69 -48.59
C LYS A 257 -44.10 10.88 -48.20
N SER A 258 -42.85 10.80 -48.70
CA SER A 258 -41.88 11.88 -49.05
C SER A 258 -41.01 12.44 -47.93
N LEU A 259 -39.69 12.17 -47.87
CA LEU A 259 -38.59 12.74 -48.68
C LEU A 259 -38.54 14.28 -48.61
N HIS A 260 -37.55 14.82 -47.89
CA HIS A 260 -36.39 15.48 -48.53
C HIS A 260 -35.26 15.76 -47.52
N THR A 261 -34.05 15.47 -47.98
CA THR A 261 -32.76 16.01 -47.58
C THR A 261 -32.74 17.54 -47.65
N ASP A 262 -31.87 18.20 -46.88
CA ASP A 262 -30.75 18.97 -47.44
C ASP A 262 -29.86 19.55 -46.31
N ASN A 263 -28.55 19.39 -46.53
CA ASN A 263 -27.36 20.09 -46.01
C ASN A 263 -27.39 20.75 -44.62
#